data_AF-A0A1C3WEQ3-F1
#
_entry.id   AF-A0A1C3WEQ3-F1
#
_cell.length_a   1.000
_cell.length_b   1.000
_cell.length_c   1.000
_cell.angle_alpha   90.00
_cell.angle_beta   90.00
_cell.angle_gamma   90.00
#
_symmetry.space_group_name_H-M   'P 1'
#
loop_
_entity.id
_entity.type
_entity.pdbx_description
1 polymer ?
#
loop_
_entity_poly.entity_id
_entity_poly.type
_entity_poly.pdbx_seq_one_letter_code
_entity_poly.pdbx_strand_id
1 'polypeptide(L)'
;MRAQETETIYVLDTNVIVRNPEIMARVEPSRLVFPSPVLRELFFRRDRGGREELLAIINRLISKGARQIGLDPETPMPSELLDSSFRLDTADIEIAAIAKHLADRSAAKVEVVTADQPLRAALTKIGIQSQSPVDVIALLREIPPDPQTEETVRRVVSADNAYVWRSVIAAVVCAAAGAYYAWNFVAFTKYLPAVATVVGIPVLGVLLFWLRERFRLTYGIAEFSFGVFGAIAVFLPSFDYSALDQKSALQIAGSLYVIVRGMDNVGKGLEGTRWNGFWKSVFRKG
;
A
#
# COMPACT_ATOMS: atom_id res chain seq x y z
N MET A 1 -25.47 2.97 -39.99
CA MET A 1 -25.33 3.86 -38.82
C MET A 1 -24.45 3.15 -37.80
N ARG A 2 -23.18 3.53 -37.63
CA ARG A 2 -22.41 3.09 -36.46
C ARG A 2 -23.00 3.83 -35.27
N ALA A 3 -23.44 3.11 -34.24
CA ALA A 3 -23.80 3.73 -32.97
C ALA A 3 -22.62 4.62 -32.56
N GLN A 4 -22.88 5.91 -32.31
CA GLN A 4 -21.86 6.77 -31.73
C GLN A 4 -21.52 6.16 -30.37
N GLU A 5 -20.31 5.60 -30.24
CA GLU A 5 -19.81 5.15 -28.95
C GLU A 5 -19.78 6.37 -28.05
N THR A 6 -20.67 6.39 -27.06
CA THR A 6 -20.69 7.44 -26.03
C THR A 6 -19.30 7.50 -25.40
N GLU A 7 -18.67 8.66 -25.47
CA GLU A 7 -17.37 8.88 -24.86
C GLU A 7 -17.46 8.59 -23.36
N THR A 8 -16.52 7.82 -22.82
CA THR A 8 -16.45 7.48 -21.39
C THR A 8 -15.35 8.28 -20.73
N ILE A 9 -15.67 8.97 -19.64
CA ILE A 9 -14.77 9.71 -18.77
C ILE A 9 -14.47 8.86 -17.53
N TYR A 10 -13.19 8.65 -17.27
CA TYR A 10 -12.69 7.89 -16.12
C TYR A 10 -12.23 8.84 -15.01
N VAL A 11 -12.91 8.76 -13.86
CA VAL A 11 -12.52 9.44 -12.62
C VAL A 11 -11.68 8.49 -11.80
N LEU A 12 -10.41 8.84 -11.56
CA LEU A 12 -9.46 7.95 -10.89
C LEU A 12 -9.36 8.25 -9.39
N ASP A 13 -9.48 7.20 -8.57
CA ASP A 13 -9.16 7.19 -7.13
C ASP A 13 -7.62 7.11 -6.92
N THR A 14 -7.14 7.67 -5.81
CA THR A 14 -5.74 7.57 -5.33
C THR A 14 -5.20 6.15 -5.35
N ASN A 15 -5.99 5.18 -4.87
CA ASN A 15 -5.55 3.79 -4.82
C ASN A 15 -5.35 3.21 -6.22
N VAL A 16 -6.13 3.65 -7.20
CA VAL A 16 -6.00 3.20 -8.59
C VAL A 16 -4.75 3.77 -9.23
N ILE A 17 -4.48 5.06 -9.04
CA ILE A 17 -3.27 5.72 -9.56
C ILE A 17 -2.00 5.05 -9.05
N VAL A 18 -1.96 4.69 -7.75
CA VAL A 18 -0.76 4.11 -7.16
C VAL A 18 -0.60 2.62 -7.51
N ARG A 19 -1.69 1.86 -7.53
CA ARG A 19 -1.61 0.39 -7.67
C ARG A 19 -1.62 -0.05 -9.13
N ASN A 20 -2.31 0.73 -9.96
CA ASN A 20 -2.57 0.48 -11.36
C ASN A 20 -2.25 1.70 -12.26
N PRO A 21 -1.05 2.30 -12.14
CA PRO A 21 -0.66 3.44 -12.96
C PRO A 21 -0.68 3.15 -14.47
N GLU A 22 -0.70 1.88 -14.87
CA GLU A 22 -0.81 1.43 -16.26
C GLU A 22 -2.08 1.92 -16.95
N ILE A 23 -3.16 2.17 -16.20
CA ILE A 23 -4.40 2.76 -16.74
C ILE A 23 -4.11 4.14 -17.35
N MET A 24 -3.29 4.94 -16.68
CA MET A 24 -2.93 6.29 -17.14
C MET A 24 -2.11 6.30 -18.43
N ALA A 25 -1.43 5.19 -18.77
CA ALA A 25 -0.68 5.07 -20.01
C ALA A 25 -1.55 4.66 -21.21
N ARG A 26 -2.77 4.15 -20.97
CA ARG A 26 -3.62 3.54 -22.00
C ARG A 26 -4.89 4.31 -22.28
N VAL A 27 -5.38 5.10 -21.33
CA VAL A 27 -6.54 5.98 -21.53
C VAL A 27 -6.10 7.27 -22.21
N GLU A 28 -6.86 7.71 -23.21
CA GLU A 28 -6.67 9.02 -23.82
C GLU A 28 -6.74 10.12 -22.75
N PRO A 29 -5.76 11.06 -22.69
CA PRO A 29 -5.72 12.07 -21.64
C PRO A 29 -7.03 12.84 -21.46
N SER A 30 -7.72 13.20 -22.54
CA SER A 30 -9.01 13.92 -22.51
C SER A 30 -10.13 13.19 -21.75
N ARG A 31 -10.02 11.86 -21.62
CA ARG A 31 -10.97 11.00 -20.90
C ARG A 31 -10.59 10.77 -19.45
N LEU A 32 -9.45 11.29 -18.97
CA LEU A 32 -9.00 11.16 -17.60
C LEU A 32 -9.39 12.37 -16.75
N VAL A 33 -9.95 12.09 -15.58
CA VAL A 33 -10.20 13.08 -14.53
C VAL A 33 -9.43 12.69 -13.28
N PHE A 34 -8.65 13.64 -12.78
CA PHE A 34 -7.93 13.58 -11.50
C PHE A 34 -8.63 14.47 -10.48
N PRO A 35 -9.38 13.89 -9.52
CA PRO A 35 -9.96 14.65 -8.43
C PRO A 35 -8.88 15.37 -7.60
N SER A 36 -9.14 16.61 -7.23
CA SER A 36 -8.28 17.38 -6.32
C SER A 36 -8.03 16.70 -4.96
N PRO A 37 -9.00 16.00 -4.30
CA PRO A 37 -8.70 15.21 -3.10
C PRO A 37 -7.65 14.13 -3.36
N VAL A 38 -7.71 13.48 -4.52
CA VAL A 38 -6.76 12.43 -4.92
C VAL A 38 -5.35 12.99 -5.07
N LEU A 39 -5.20 14.14 -5.72
CA LEU A 39 -3.90 14.81 -5.86
C LEU A 39 -3.35 15.29 -4.51
N ARG A 40 -4.23 15.76 -3.63
CA ARG A 40 -3.86 16.17 -2.27
C ARG A 40 -3.36 14.99 -1.46
N GLU A 41 -4.05 13.85 -1.52
CA GLU A 41 -3.64 12.63 -0.84
C GLU A 41 -2.30 12.12 -1.39
N LEU A 42 -2.12 12.11 -2.72
CA LEU A 42 -0.85 11.76 -3.37
C LEU A 42 0.30 12.67 -2.93
N PHE A 43 0.04 13.97 -2.78
CA PHE A 43 1.04 14.94 -2.33
C PHE A 43 1.48 14.70 -0.88
N PHE A 44 0.54 14.45 0.03
CA PHE A 44 0.84 14.19 1.45
C PHE A 44 1.30 12.76 1.74
N ARG A 45 1.22 11.86 0.77
CA ARG A 45 1.70 10.48 0.88
C ARG A 45 3.21 10.49 1.16
N ARG A 46 3.65 9.66 2.12
CA ARG A 46 5.09 9.46 2.42
C ARG A 46 5.80 9.00 1.15
N ASP A 47 6.89 9.69 0.80
CA ASP A 47 7.71 9.31 -0.33
C ASP A 47 8.47 8.01 -0.01
N ARG A 48 8.12 6.94 -0.72
CA ARG A 48 8.79 5.63 -0.64
C ARG A 48 9.28 5.17 -2.02
N GLY A 49 9.53 6.14 -2.91
CA GLY A 49 9.93 5.92 -4.29
C GLY A 49 8.72 5.90 -5.22
N GLY A 50 8.79 6.64 -6.32
CA GLY A 50 7.74 6.67 -7.33
C GLY A 50 6.72 7.81 -7.18
N ARG A 51 6.69 8.54 -6.06
CA ARG A 51 5.71 9.63 -5.86
C ARG A 51 5.99 10.79 -6.82
N GLU A 52 7.24 11.23 -6.90
CA GLU A 52 7.62 12.34 -7.80
C GLU A 52 7.37 11.96 -9.26
N GLU A 53 7.68 10.72 -9.63
CA GLU A 53 7.43 10.19 -10.97
C GLU A 53 5.93 10.04 -11.27
N LEU A 54 5.11 9.63 -10.30
CA LEU A 54 3.65 9.61 -10.44
C LEU A 54 3.09 11.02 -10.64
N LEU A 55 3.51 11.99 -9.83
CA LEU A 55 3.10 13.39 -9.99
C LEU A 55 3.56 13.95 -11.35
N ALA A 56 4.76 13.58 -11.81
CA ALA A 56 5.25 13.94 -13.14
C ALA A 56 4.39 13.34 -14.27
N ILE A 57 3.93 12.09 -14.13
CA ILE A 57 2.99 11.46 -15.08
C ILE A 57 1.67 12.24 -15.11
N ILE A 58 1.09 12.53 -13.93
CA ILE A 58 -0.18 13.24 -13.82
C ILE A 58 -0.08 14.63 -14.45
N ASN A 59 0.95 15.41 -14.11
CA ASN A 59 1.17 16.75 -14.67
C ASN A 59 1.33 16.70 -16.19
N ARG A 60 2.03 15.69 -16.71
CA ARG A 60 2.15 15.46 -18.16
C ARG A 60 0.79 15.17 -18.79
N LEU A 61 -0.03 14.32 -18.18
CA LEU A 61 -1.36 13.98 -18.71
C LEU A 61 -2.29 15.19 -18.67
N ILE A 62 -2.23 16.00 -17.60
CA ILE A 62 -2.96 17.27 -17.52
C ILE A 62 -2.55 18.20 -18.67
N SER A 63 -1.24 18.34 -18.94
CA SER A 63 -0.76 19.14 -20.08
C SER A 63 -1.20 18.59 -21.46
N LYS A 64 -1.53 17.29 -21.53
CA LYS A 64 -2.06 16.62 -22.73
C LYS A 64 -3.60 16.61 -22.80
N GLY A 65 -4.30 17.22 -21.84
CA GLY A 65 -5.76 17.38 -21.87
C GLY A 65 -6.53 16.62 -20.79
N ALA A 66 -5.85 15.90 -19.88
CA ALA A 66 -6.51 15.37 -18.69
C ALA A 66 -6.99 16.50 -17.78
N ARG A 67 -8.11 16.27 -17.10
CA ARG A 67 -8.76 17.31 -16.30
C ARG A 67 -8.45 17.11 -14.83
N GLN A 68 -7.95 18.15 -14.18
CA GLN A 68 -7.93 18.23 -12.73
C GLN A 68 -9.20 18.93 -12.26
N ILE A 69 -9.99 18.28 -11.40
CA ILE A 69 -11.30 18.82 -10.99
C ILE A 69 -11.36 18.83 -9.47
N GLY A 70 -11.69 19.99 -8.89
CA GLY A 70 -11.99 20.14 -7.47
C GLY A 70 -13.49 20.26 -7.25
N LEU A 71 -13.94 19.98 -6.03
CA LEU A 71 -15.29 20.31 -5.64
C LEU A 71 -15.35 21.83 -5.38
N ASP A 72 -16.22 22.52 -6.11
CA ASP A 72 -16.56 23.91 -5.81
C ASP A 72 -17.27 23.94 -4.45
N PRO A 73 -16.93 24.85 -3.52
CA PRO A 73 -17.67 25.03 -2.26
C PRO A 73 -19.20 25.14 -2.43
N GLU A 74 -19.67 25.62 -3.59
CA GLU A 74 -21.10 25.74 -3.90
C GLU A 74 -21.72 24.44 -4.45
N THR A 75 -20.93 23.41 -4.75
CA THR A 75 -21.46 22.15 -5.26
C THR A 75 -22.21 21.43 -4.13
N PRO A 76 -23.53 21.21 -4.26
CA PRO A 76 -24.28 20.52 -3.22
C PRO A 76 -23.79 19.08 -3.09
N MET A 77 -23.48 18.68 -1.86
CA MET A 77 -23.16 17.30 -1.55
C MET A 77 -24.44 16.45 -1.66
N PRO A 78 -24.42 15.35 -2.43
CA PRO A 78 -25.53 14.40 -2.43
C PRO A 78 -25.80 13.90 -1.00
N SER A 79 -27.03 14.10 -0.52
CA SER A 79 -27.42 13.73 0.85
C SER A 79 -27.23 12.24 1.15
N GLU A 80 -27.29 11.41 0.11
CA GLU A 80 -27.09 9.96 0.12
C GLU A 80 -25.67 9.55 0.50
N LEU A 81 -24.68 10.42 0.26
CA LEU A 81 -23.27 10.20 0.62
C LEU A 81 -22.98 10.51 2.09
N LEU A 82 -23.85 11.25 2.76
CA LEU A 82 -23.75 11.56 4.19
C LEU A 82 -24.28 10.41 5.06
N ASP A 83 -24.76 9.33 4.44
CA ASP A 83 -25.20 8.13 5.13
C ASP A 83 -24.02 7.43 5.81
N SER A 84 -24.00 7.49 7.14
CA SER A 84 -22.97 6.90 7.99
C SER A 84 -22.75 5.39 7.78
N SER A 85 -23.68 4.70 7.11
CA SER A 85 -23.55 3.27 6.80
C SER A 85 -22.39 2.95 5.86
N PHE A 86 -21.97 3.88 4.99
CA PHE A 86 -20.92 3.62 4.02
C PHE A 86 -19.49 3.77 4.58
N ARG A 87 -19.28 4.30 5.80
CA ARG A 87 -17.93 4.52 6.38
C ARG A 87 -16.92 5.14 5.38
N LEU A 88 -17.37 6.10 4.57
CA LEU A 88 -16.53 6.80 3.60
C LEU A 88 -15.62 7.80 4.30
N ASP A 89 -14.41 7.97 3.79
CA ASP A 89 -13.59 9.10 4.20
C ASP A 89 -13.95 10.37 3.41
N THR A 90 -13.37 11.51 3.80
CA THR A 90 -13.68 12.80 3.14
C THR A 90 -13.29 12.80 1.66
N ALA A 91 -12.20 12.11 1.28
CA ALA A 91 -11.75 12.04 -0.10
C ALA A 91 -12.72 11.22 -0.96
N ASP A 92 -13.21 10.09 -0.45
CA ASP A 92 -14.22 9.26 -1.09
C ASP A 92 -15.52 10.03 -1.37
N ILE A 93 -16.00 10.81 -0.38
CA ILE A 93 -17.20 11.63 -0.53
C ILE A 93 -16.97 12.70 -1.62
N GLU A 94 -15.83 13.39 -1.60
CA GLU A 94 -15.49 14.40 -2.61
C GLU A 94 -15.36 13.78 -4.02
N ILE A 95 -14.74 12.59 -4.15
CA ILE A 95 -14.64 11.86 -5.43
C ILE A 95 -16.04 11.54 -5.98
N ALA A 96 -16.93 11.01 -5.13
CA ALA A 96 -18.29 10.67 -5.53
C ALA A 96 -19.10 11.91 -5.93
N ALA A 97 -18.96 13.01 -5.19
CA ALA A 97 -19.60 14.28 -5.52
C ALA A 97 -19.10 14.88 -6.84
N ILE A 98 -17.79 14.85 -7.09
CA ILE A 98 -17.18 15.28 -8.37
C ILE A 98 -17.72 14.42 -9.53
N ALA A 99 -17.76 13.09 -9.36
CA ALA A 99 -18.25 12.20 -10.39
C ALA A 99 -19.74 12.46 -10.71
N LYS A 100 -20.56 12.70 -9.68
CA LYS A 100 -21.97 13.07 -9.85
C LYS A 100 -22.14 14.39 -10.58
N HIS A 101 -21.41 15.42 -10.15
CA HIS A 101 -21.42 16.72 -10.80
C HIS A 101 -21.04 16.64 -12.29
N LEU A 102 -20.05 15.81 -12.62
CA LEU A 102 -19.63 15.59 -14.01
C LEU A 102 -20.70 14.87 -14.82
N ALA A 103 -21.33 13.84 -14.24
CA ALA A 103 -22.39 13.09 -14.90
C ALA A 103 -23.62 13.96 -15.17
N ASP A 104 -23.95 14.87 -14.26
CA ASP A 104 -25.11 15.75 -14.42
C ASP A 104 -24.89 16.87 -15.46
N ARG A 105 -23.63 17.20 -15.80
CA ARG A 105 -23.27 18.27 -16.74
C ARG A 105 -22.75 17.79 -18.09
N SER A 106 -22.43 16.51 -18.23
CA SER A 106 -21.82 15.94 -19.42
C SER A 106 -22.77 14.98 -20.13
N ALA A 107 -22.77 15.00 -21.46
CA ALA A 107 -23.40 13.95 -22.25
C ALA A 107 -22.56 12.65 -22.27
N ALA A 108 -21.29 12.73 -21.86
CA ALA A 108 -20.38 11.60 -21.78
C ALA A 108 -20.72 10.70 -20.58
N LYS A 109 -20.46 9.40 -20.73
CA LYS A 109 -20.61 8.43 -19.65
C LYS A 109 -19.51 8.67 -18.61
N VAL A 110 -19.86 8.86 -17.34
CA VAL A 110 -18.88 9.02 -16.26
C VAL A 110 -18.76 7.72 -15.47
N GLU A 111 -17.54 7.21 -15.34
CA GLU A 111 -17.22 6.02 -14.58
C GLU A 111 -16.11 6.30 -13.57
N VAL A 112 -16.33 5.93 -12.31
CA VAL A 112 -15.28 5.99 -11.29
C VAL A 112 -14.51 4.68 -11.29
N VAL A 113 -13.20 4.75 -11.42
CA VAL A 113 -12.33 3.58 -11.30
C VAL A 113 -11.87 3.49 -9.86
N THR A 114 -12.34 2.47 -9.14
CA THR A 114 -11.96 2.23 -7.74
C THR A 114 -12.07 0.74 -7.38
N ALA A 115 -11.22 0.30 -6.45
CA ALA A 115 -11.30 -1.02 -5.84
C ALA A 115 -12.00 -1.00 -4.46
N ASP A 116 -12.37 0.19 -3.97
CA ASP A 116 -12.98 0.38 -2.65
C ASP A 116 -14.47 0.02 -2.69
N GLN A 117 -14.86 -1.02 -1.94
CA GLN A 117 -16.23 -1.54 -1.94
C GLN A 117 -17.23 -0.54 -1.32
N PRO A 118 -16.96 0.06 -0.15
CA PRO A 118 -17.72 1.20 0.36
C PRO A 118 -17.99 2.29 -0.68
N LEU A 119 -16.96 2.79 -1.36
CA LEU A 119 -17.12 3.84 -2.37
C LEU A 119 -17.97 3.37 -3.56
N ARG A 120 -17.78 2.13 -4.05
CA ARG A 120 -18.61 1.56 -5.12
C ARG A 120 -20.09 1.48 -4.74
N ALA A 121 -20.39 1.08 -3.50
CA ALA A 121 -21.75 0.99 -3.01
C ALA A 121 -22.41 2.39 -2.94
N ALA A 122 -21.66 3.39 -2.47
CA ALA A 122 -22.13 4.78 -2.42
C ALA A 122 -22.36 5.37 -3.81
N LEU A 123 -21.44 5.15 -4.76
CA LEU A 123 -21.57 5.58 -6.16
C LEU A 123 -22.82 4.98 -6.82
N THR A 124 -23.10 3.70 -6.57
CA THR A 124 -24.30 3.04 -7.10
C THR A 124 -25.58 3.70 -6.58
N LYS A 125 -25.61 4.10 -5.29
CA LYS A 125 -26.77 4.76 -4.67
C LYS A 125 -27.08 6.13 -5.31
N ILE A 126 -26.05 6.86 -5.76
CA ILE A 126 -26.22 8.15 -6.45
C ILE A 126 -26.31 8.02 -7.99
N GLY A 127 -26.44 6.79 -8.49
CA GLY A 127 -26.60 6.51 -9.93
C GLY A 127 -25.33 6.64 -10.76
N ILE A 128 -24.14 6.58 -10.13
CA ILE A 128 -22.85 6.66 -10.81
C ILE A 128 -22.25 5.27 -10.96
N GLN A 129 -21.82 4.95 -12.18
CA GLN A 129 -21.18 3.66 -12.46
C GLN A 129 -19.74 3.65 -11.93
N SER A 130 -19.33 2.49 -11.43
CA SER A 130 -17.96 2.25 -10.99
C SER A 130 -17.41 0.97 -11.63
N GLN A 131 -16.13 1.00 -11.98
CA GLN A 131 -15.42 -0.17 -12.49
C GLN A 131 -14.23 -0.50 -11.60
N SER A 132 -13.91 -1.80 -11.51
CA SER A 132 -12.68 -2.20 -10.83
C SER A 132 -11.47 -1.90 -11.73
N PRO A 133 -10.28 -1.61 -11.17
CA PRO A 133 -9.08 -1.39 -11.96
C PRO A 133 -8.72 -2.57 -12.87
N VAL A 134 -9.04 -3.79 -12.43
CA VAL A 134 -8.78 -5.03 -13.20
C VAL A 134 -9.64 -5.06 -14.47
N ASP A 135 -10.92 -4.71 -14.34
CA ASP A 135 -11.85 -4.68 -15.48
C ASP A 135 -11.43 -3.60 -16.48
N VAL A 136 -11.07 -2.41 -16.00
CA VAL A 136 -10.59 -1.31 -16.85
C VAL A 136 -9.31 -1.71 -17.58
N ILE A 137 -8.34 -2.32 -16.91
CA ILE A 137 -7.12 -2.80 -17.58
C ILE A 137 -7.44 -3.85 -18.64
N ALA A 138 -8.37 -4.77 -18.37
CA ALA A 138 -8.78 -5.80 -19.32
C ALA A 138 -9.40 -5.16 -20.58
N LEU A 139 -10.26 -4.15 -20.41
CA LEU A 139 -10.86 -3.39 -21.51
C LEU A 139 -9.81 -2.62 -22.33
N LEU A 140 -8.81 -2.05 -21.65
CA LEU A 140 -7.76 -1.23 -22.30
C LEU A 140 -6.59 -2.07 -22.85
N ARG A 141 -6.66 -3.40 -22.78
CA ARG A 141 -5.55 -4.28 -23.16
C ARG A 141 -5.15 -4.14 -24.64
N GLU A 142 -6.14 -3.94 -25.50
CA GLU A 142 -5.97 -3.80 -26.95
C GLU A 142 -5.50 -2.41 -27.38
N ILE A 143 -5.66 -1.41 -26.51
CA ILE A 143 -5.21 -0.04 -26.79
C ILE A 143 -3.69 0.05 -26.55
N PRO A 144 -2.88 0.43 -27.56
CA PRO A 144 -1.45 0.58 -27.38
C PRO A 144 -1.17 1.72 -26.39
N PRO A 145 -0.32 1.52 -25.39
CA PRO A 145 0.00 2.57 -24.43
C PRO A 145 0.85 3.69 -25.06
N ASP A 146 0.71 4.92 -24.54
CA ASP A 146 1.61 6.03 -24.87
C ASP A 146 3.04 5.67 -24.42
N PRO A 147 4.03 5.52 -25.33
CA PRO A 147 5.34 4.95 -24.99
C PRO A 147 6.06 5.72 -23.88
N GLN A 148 5.94 7.05 -23.87
CA GLN A 148 6.59 7.90 -22.86
C GLN A 148 5.95 7.75 -21.48
N THR A 149 4.62 7.65 -21.43
CA THR A 149 3.89 7.41 -20.17
C THR A 149 4.13 6.00 -19.70
N GLU A 150 4.13 5.00 -20.59
CA GLU A 150 4.42 3.60 -20.26
C GLU A 150 5.80 3.42 -19.64
N GLU A 151 6.83 4.04 -20.22
CA GLU A 151 8.19 3.96 -19.68
C GLU A 151 8.25 4.54 -18.26
N THR A 152 7.60 5.68 -18.03
CA THR A 152 7.57 6.32 -16.71
C THR A 152 6.79 5.47 -15.71
N VAL A 153 5.66 4.89 -16.11
CA VAL A 153 4.87 3.95 -15.32
C VAL A 153 5.70 2.71 -14.95
N ARG A 154 6.43 2.13 -15.91
CA ARG A 154 7.32 0.98 -15.66
C ARG A 154 8.44 1.32 -14.67
N ARG A 155 8.97 2.55 -14.70
CA ARG A 155 9.95 3.03 -13.70
C ARG A 155 9.32 3.13 -12.30
N VAL A 156 8.13 3.70 -12.17
CA VAL A 156 7.39 3.76 -10.89
C VAL A 156 7.18 2.35 -10.33
N VAL A 157 6.65 1.46 -11.17
CA VAL A 157 6.34 0.07 -10.78
C VAL A 157 7.61 -0.71 -10.41
N SER A 158 8.69 -0.54 -11.17
CA SER A 158 9.95 -1.24 -10.89
C SER A 158 10.64 -0.69 -9.64
N ALA A 159 10.56 0.62 -9.36
CA ALA A 159 11.07 1.23 -8.15
C ALA A 159 10.36 0.72 -6.90
N ASP A 160 9.02 0.69 -6.90
CA ASP A 160 8.21 0.18 -5.78
C ASP A 160 8.48 -1.30 -5.51
N ASN A 161 8.52 -2.12 -6.56
CA ASN A 161 8.87 -3.54 -6.46
C ASN A 161 10.30 -3.75 -5.95
N ALA A 162 11.26 -2.96 -6.45
CA ALA A 162 12.65 -3.06 -6.02
C ALA A 162 12.83 -2.66 -4.55
N TYR A 163 12.05 -1.69 -4.03
CA TYR A 163 12.05 -1.34 -2.61
C TYR A 163 11.57 -2.51 -1.74
N VAL A 164 10.46 -3.14 -2.11
CA VAL A 164 9.92 -4.30 -1.39
C VAL A 164 10.89 -5.46 -1.42
N TRP A 165 11.42 -5.83 -2.59
CA TRP A 165 12.37 -6.94 -2.71
C TRP A 165 13.69 -6.67 -1.99
N ARG A 166 14.25 -5.47 -2.08
CA ARG A 166 15.43 -5.09 -1.29
C ARG A 166 15.15 -5.22 0.20
N SER A 167 13.96 -4.84 0.65
CA SER A 167 13.56 -4.95 2.06
C SER A 167 13.45 -6.40 2.52
N VAL A 168 12.86 -7.28 1.69
CA VAL A 168 12.76 -8.73 1.93
C VAL A 168 14.16 -9.36 1.97
N ILE A 169 15.00 -9.10 0.97
CA ILE A 169 16.37 -9.64 0.91
C ILE A 169 17.16 -9.20 2.14
N ALA A 170 17.13 -7.91 2.48
CA ALA A 170 17.81 -7.39 3.66
C ALA A 170 17.30 -8.08 4.95
N ALA A 171 15.99 -8.32 5.06
CA ALA A 171 15.42 -8.98 6.22
C ALA A 171 15.86 -10.45 6.33
N VAL A 172 15.92 -11.17 5.20
CA VAL A 172 16.44 -12.55 5.15
C VAL A 172 17.90 -12.59 5.56
N VAL A 173 18.74 -11.67 5.06
CA VAL A 173 20.15 -11.56 5.46
C VAL A 173 20.27 -11.27 6.96
N CYS A 174 19.48 -10.34 7.51
CA CYS A 174 19.45 -10.04 8.94
C CYS A 174 19.01 -11.24 9.78
N ALA A 175 17.98 -11.96 9.34
CA ALA A 175 17.49 -13.16 10.03
C ALA A 175 18.54 -14.27 10.03
N ALA A 176 19.20 -14.52 8.89
CA ALA A 176 20.28 -15.49 8.77
C ALA A 176 21.48 -15.12 9.65
N ALA A 177 21.89 -13.85 9.67
CA ALA A 177 22.96 -13.36 10.53
C ALA A 177 22.61 -13.52 12.02
N GLY A 178 21.37 -13.22 12.42
CA GLY A 178 20.92 -13.40 13.79
C GLY A 178 20.82 -14.88 14.19
N ALA A 179 20.36 -15.75 13.29
CA ALA A 179 20.35 -17.21 13.51
C ALA A 179 21.77 -17.76 13.66
N TYR A 180 22.71 -17.34 12.79
CA TYR A 180 24.12 -17.69 12.91
C TYR A 180 24.73 -17.20 14.22
N TYR A 181 24.41 -15.97 14.65
CA TYR A 181 24.82 -15.45 15.94
C TYR A 181 24.28 -16.29 17.10
N ALA A 182 23.00 -16.66 17.06
CA ALA A 182 22.37 -17.50 18.09
C ALA A 182 23.03 -18.90 18.16
N TRP A 183 23.32 -19.51 17.01
CA TRP A 183 24.01 -20.80 16.94
C TRP A 183 25.42 -20.76 17.56
N ASN A 184 26.10 -19.62 17.43
CA ASN A 184 27.47 -19.42 17.92
C ASN A 184 27.53 -18.55 19.18
N PHE A 185 26.41 -18.40 19.90
CA PHE A 185 26.28 -17.43 20.99
C PHE A 185 27.35 -17.61 22.08
N VAL A 186 27.64 -18.85 22.48
CA VAL A 186 28.67 -19.17 23.48
C VAL A 186 30.06 -18.74 23.02
N ALA A 187 30.38 -18.95 21.74
CA ALA A 187 31.66 -18.57 21.17
C ALA A 187 31.83 -17.04 21.10
N PHE A 188 30.76 -16.31 20.75
CA PHE A 188 30.78 -14.84 20.72
C PHE A 188 30.87 -14.23 22.13
N THR A 189 30.11 -14.76 23.09
CA THR A 189 30.05 -14.21 24.44
C THR A 189 31.29 -14.50 25.28
N LYS A 190 32.06 -15.55 24.96
CA LYS A 190 33.32 -15.88 25.65
C LYS A 190 34.32 -14.71 25.69
N TYR A 191 34.31 -13.85 24.67
CA TYR A 191 35.26 -12.74 24.54
C TYR A 191 34.67 -11.38 24.95
N LEU A 192 33.40 -11.34 25.37
CA LEU A 192 32.71 -10.11 25.75
C LEU A 192 32.71 -9.95 27.28
N PRO A 193 33.32 -8.88 27.83
CA PRO A 193 33.19 -8.55 29.24
C PRO A 193 31.72 -8.31 29.62
N ALA A 194 31.30 -8.73 30.82
CA ALA A 194 29.91 -8.56 31.28
C ALA A 194 29.42 -7.10 31.19
N VAL A 195 30.30 -6.13 31.50
CA VAL A 195 30.00 -4.69 31.39
C VAL A 195 29.66 -4.30 29.95
N ALA A 196 30.37 -4.86 28.96
CA ALA A 196 30.09 -4.60 27.55
C ALA A 196 28.71 -5.13 27.13
N THR A 197 28.27 -6.27 27.68
CA THR A 197 26.90 -6.79 27.44
C THR A 197 25.85 -5.89 28.07
N VAL A 198 26.04 -5.47 29.32
CA VAL A 198 25.07 -4.62 30.04
C VAL A 198 24.90 -3.26 29.36
N VAL A 199 25.99 -2.63 28.90
CA VAL A 199 25.94 -1.35 28.16
C VAL A 199 25.50 -1.56 26.71
N GLY A 200 25.89 -2.67 26.10
CA GLY A 200 25.60 -2.99 24.71
C GLY A 200 24.10 -3.19 24.44
N ILE A 201 23.34 -3.77 25.37
CA ILE A 201 21.90 -4.01 25.19
C ILE A 201 21.12 -2.69 25.00
N PRO A 202 21.23 -1.65 25.86
CA PRO A 202 20.59 -0.36 25.63
C PRO A 202 21.00 0.29 24.31
N VAL A 203 22.29 0.27 23.97
CA VAL A 203 22.80 0.82 22.71
C VAL A 203 22.17 0.11 21.51
N LEU A 204 22.12 -1.23 21.55
CA LEU A 204 21.46 -2.02 20.53
C LEU A 204 19.96 -1.69 20.45
N GLY A 205 19.30 -1.46 21.58
CA GLY A 205 17.91 -1.00 21.62
C GLY A 205 17.68 0.31 20.86
N VAL A 206 18.56 1.31 21.07
CA VAL A 206 18.51 2.59 20.33
C VAL A 206 18.79 2.39 18.84
N LEU A 207 19.78 1.56 18.49
CA LEU A 207 20.11 1.25 17.09
C LEU A 207 18.96 0.54 16.38
N LEU A 208 18.31 -0.43 17.04
CA LEU A 208 17.14 -1.13 16.51
C LEU A 208 15.94 -0.18 16.35
N PHE A 209 15.75 0.76 17.27
CA PHE A 209 14.73 1.79 17.13
C PHE A 209 14.99 2.70 15.93
N TRP A 210 16.23 3.16 15.75
CA TRP A 210 16.62 3.93 14.57
C TRP A 210 16.41 3.15 13.27
N LEU A 211 16.80 1.86 13.26
CA LEU A 211 16.59 0.97 12.11
C LEU A 211 15.10 0.79 11.80
N ARG A 212 14.24 0.66 12.83
CA ARG A 212 12.78 0.58 12.67
C ARG A 212 12.20 1.82 12.02
N GLU A 213 12.67 3.01 12.39
CA GLU A 213 12.17 4.26 11.81
C GLU A 213 12.61 4.43 10.34
N ARG A 214 13.84 4.01 10.00
CA ARG A 214 14.37 4.18 8.64
C ARG A 214 13.99 3.06 7.67
N PHE A 215 13.99 1.81 8.12
CA PHE A 215 13.81 0.60 7.30
C PHE A 215 12.68 -0.27 7.86
N ARG A 216 11.52 0.35 8.09
CA ARG A 216 10.39 -0.26 8.79
C ARG A 216 9.95 -1.62 8.20
N LEU A 217 9.93 -1.75 6.87
CA LEU A 217 9.55 -3.00 6.21
C LEU A 217 10.55 -4.12 6.50
N THR A 218 11.85 -3.86 6.29
CA THR A 218 12.93 -4.80 6.62
C THR A 218 12.90 -5.20 8.09
N TYR A 219 12.75 -4.23 8.98
CA TYR A 219 12.67 -4.46 10.42
C TYR A 219 11.47 -5.33 10.80
N GLY A 220 10.29 -5.04 10.24
CA GLY A 220 9.07 -5.83 10.49
C GLY A 220 9.18 -7.28 10.01
N ILE A 221 9.75 -7.51 8.83
CA ILE A 221 9.99 -8.86 8.31
C ILE A 221 11.00 -9.59 9.20
N ALA A 222 12.09 -8.93 9.61
CA ALA A 222 13.08 -9.51 10.50
C ALA A 222 12.49 -9.88 11.86
N GLU A 223 11.71 -8.99 12.49
CA GLU A 223 10.97 -9.28 13.73
C GLU A 223 10.08 -10.50 13.55
N PHE A 224 9.25 -10.52 12.50
CA PHE A 224 8.39 -11.66 12.20
C PHE A 224 9.18 -12.96 12.10
N SER A 225 10.28 -12.98 11.34
CA SER A 225 11.16 -14.14 11.19
C SER A 225 11.80 -14.58 12.50
N PHE A 226 12.29 -13.65 13.33
CA PHE A 226 12.87 -13.97 14.64
C PHE A 226 11.83 -14.54 15.60
N GLY A 227 10.61 -13.99 15.59
CA GLY A 227 9.52 -14.52 16.39
C GLY A 227 9.11 -15.93 15.95
N VAL A 228 8.97 -16.18 14.64
CA VAL A 228 8.68 -17.52 14.12
C VAL A 228 9.78 -18.51 14.49
N PHE A 229 11.04 -18.13 14.28
CA PHE A 229 12.18 -18.98 14.62
C PHE A 229 12.25 -19.27 16.13
N GLY A 230 12.08 -18.24 16.97
CA GLY A 230 12.08 -18.37 18.42
C GLY A 230 10.98 -19.29 18.95
N ALA A 231 9.78 -19.24 18.36
CA ALA A 231 8.68 -20.13 18.70
C ALA A 231 8.94 -21.58 18.25
N ILE A 232 9.44 -21.78 17.02
CA ILE A 232 9.74 -23.12 16.49
C ILE A 232 10.91 -23.78 17.25
N ALA A 233 11.93 -23.00 17.62
CA ALA A 233 13.12 -23.50 18.31
C ALA A 233 12.81 -24.16 19.67
N VAL A 234 11.68 -23.83 20.30
CA VAL A 234 11.23 -24.48 21.54
C VAL A 234 10.84 -25.94 21.30
N PHE A 235 10.37 -26.27 20.10
CA PHE A 235 9.84 -27.60 19.78
C PHE A 235 10.82 -28.47 18.98
N LEU A 236 12.02 -27.98 18.67
CA LEU A 236 13.03 -28.70 17.93
C LEU A 236 14.21 -29.10 18.82
N PRO A 237 14.84 -30.27 18.59
CA PRO A 237 14.59 -31.21 17.48
C PRO A 237 13.45 -32.21 17.72
N SER A 238 12.98 -32.39 18.96
CA SER A 238 11.89 -33.30 19.32
C SER A 238 10.69 -32.53 19.84
N PHE A 239 9.55 -32.69 19.17
CA PHE A 239 8.30 -32.04 19.54
C PHE A 239 7.66 -32.75 20.75
N ASP A 240 7.77 -32.18 21.94
CA ASP A 240 7.23 -32.74 23.18
C ASP A 240 6.62 -31.66 24.08
N TYR A 241 5.28 -31.68 24.24
CA TYR A 241 4.58 -30.75 25.12
C TYR A 241 4.87 -30.96 26.60
N SER A 242 5.24 -32.18 27.00
CA SER A 242 5.53 -32.50 28.41
C SER A 242 6.85 -31.89 28.87
N ALA A 243 7.72 -31.51 27.93
CA ALA A 243 8.98 -30.82 28.18
C ALA A 243 8.84 -29.28 28.30
N LEU A 244 7.63 -28.73 28.13
CA LEU A 244 7.41 -27.28 28.23
C LEU A 244 7.49 -26.81 29.68
N ASP A 245 8.60 -26.16 30.01
CA ASP A 245 8.81 -25.47 31.28
C ASP A 245 8.38 -24.01 31.22
N GLN A 246 8.48 -23.30 32.36
CA GLN A 246 8.15 -21.88 32.45
C GLN A 246 9.00 -21.01 31.49
N LYS A 247 10.26 -21.39 31.22
CA LYS A 247 11.14 -20.65 30.30
C LYS A 247 10.66 -20.80 28.87
N SER A 248 10.28 -22.01 28.47
CA SER A 248 9.72 -22.33 27.16
C SER A 248 8.41 -21.59 26.93
N ALA A 249 7.53 -21.55 27.94
CA ALA A 249 6.29 -20.78 27.89
C ALA A 249 6.54 -19.27 27.70
N LEU A 250 7.50 -18.71 28.44
CA LEU A 250 7.89 -17.30 28.30
C LEU A 250 8.52 -17.02 26.93
N GLN A 251 9.33 -17.93 26.39
CA GLN A 251 9.92 -17.83 25.07
C GLN A 251 8.85 -17.86 23.97
N ILE A 252 7.87 -18.77 24.06
CA ILE A 252 6.74 -18.82 23.12
C ILE A 252 5.94 -17.51 23.21
N ALA A 253 5.59 -17.06 24.40
CA ALA A 253 4.84 -15.81 24.59
C ALA A 253 5.59 -14.58 24.04
N GLY A 254 6.89 -14.46 24.33
CA GLY A 254 7.75 -13.42 23.80
C GLY A 254 7.86 -13.49 22.27
N SER A 255 8.01 -14.69 21.72
CA SER A 255 8.08 -14.93 20.28
C SER A 255 6.79 -14.53 19.57
N LEU A 256 5.63 -14.91 20.10
CA LEU A 256 4.31 -14.52 19.59
C LEU A 256 4.12 -13.00 19.60
N TYR A 257 4.53 -12.33 20.68
CA TYR A 257 4.49 -10.86 20.75
C TYR A 257 5.34 -10.23 19.64
N VAL A 258 6.55 -10.74 19.40
CA VAL A 258 7.44 -10.24 18.34
C VAL A 258 6.83 -10.50 16.95
N ILE A 259 6.17 -11.65 16.72
CA ILE A 259 5.45 -11.94 15.46
C ILE A 259 4.41 -10.87 15.18
N VAL A 260 3.52 -10.60 16.14
CA VAL A 260 2.42 -9.63 15.98
C VAL A 260 2.97 -8.22 15.72
N ARG A 261 4.00 -7.83 16.47
CA ARG A 261 4.66 -6.53 16.27
C ARG A 261 5.36 -6.43 14.91
N GLY A 262 6.01 -7.51 14.48
CA GLY A 262 6.61 -7.63 13.16
C GLY A 262 5.58 -7.42 12.05
N MET A 263 4.41 -8.08 12.15
CA MET A 263 3.30 -7.90 11.21
C MET A 263 2.79 -6.45 11.16
N ASP A 264 2.62 -5.78 12.31
CA ASP A 264 2.23 -4.36 12.33
C ASP A 264 3.27 -3.47 11.60
N ASN A 265 4.56 -3.71 11.85
CA ASN A 265 5.64 -3.00 11.16
C ASN A 265 5.68 -3.32 9.66
N VAL A 266 5.37 -4.55 9.23
CA VAL A 266 5.23 -4.90 7.81
C VAL A 266 4.09 -4.10 7.19
N GLY A 267 2.90 -4.09 7.80
CA GLY A 267 1.75 -3.32 7.31
C GLY A 267 2.08 -1.84 7.13
N LYS A 268 2.64 -1.21 8.18
CA LYS A 268 3.11 0.19 8.13
C LYS A 268 4.28 0.42 7.17
N GLY A 269 5.07 -0.61 6.89
CA GLY A 269 6.18 -0.60 5.93
C GLY A 269 5.72 -0.71 4.48
N LEU A 270 4.54 -1.30 4.25
CA LEU A 270 3.89 -1.43 2.95
C LEU A 270 2.95 -0.25 2.64
N GLU A 271 2.52 0.54 3.63
CA GLU A 271 1.81 1.80 3.38
C GLU A 271 2.53 2.64 2.33
N GLY A 272 1.78 3.17 1.37
CA GLY A 272 2.36 3.92 0.26
C GLY A 272 2.64 3.08 -0.98
N THR A 273 2.98 1.80 -0.83
CA THR A 273 3.31 0.87 -1.92
C THR A 273 2.05 0.25 -2.56
N ARG A 274 2.22 -0.41 -3.72
CA ARG A 274 1.14 -1.16 -4.37
C ARG A 274 0.63 -2.36 -3.56
N TRP A 275 1.51 -2.91 -2.71
CA TRP A 275 1.26 -4.08 -1.86
C TRP A 275 0.39 -3.78 -0.64
N ASN A 276 0.21 -2.50 -0.29
CA ASN A 276 -0.60 -2.07 0.85
C ASN A 276 -2.01 -2.66 0.85
N GLY A 277 -2.72 -2.60 -0.28
CA GLY A 277 -4.10 -3.10 -0.29
C GLY A 277 -4.19 -4.63 -0.29
N PHE A 278 -3.15 -5.37 -0.71
CA PHE A 278 -3.10 -6.82 -0.50
C PHE A 278 -3.02 -7.10 1.00
N TRP A 279 -2.11 -6.41 1.69
CA TRP A 279 -1.98 -6.47 3.15
C TRP A 279 -3.31 -6.16 3.86
N LYS A 280 -3.96 -5.05 3.52
CA LYS A 280 -5.28 -4.68 4.07
C LYS A 280 -6.37 -5.72 3.76
N SER A 281 -6.36 -6.32 2.57
CA SER A 281 -7.37 -7.33 2.20
C SER A 281 -7.28 -8.61 3.03
N VAL A 282 -6.08 -8.95 3.51
CA VAL A 282 -5.83 -10.14 4.33
C VAL A 282 -6.12 -9.85 5.80
N PHE A 283 -5.67 -8.71 6.33
CA PHE A 283 -5.66 -8.45 7.78
C PHE A 283 -6.66 -7.40 8.27
N ARG A 284 -7.25 -6.59 7.38
CA ARG A 284 -8.11 -5.46 7.72
C ARG A 284 -9.53 -5.58 7.14
N LYS A 285 -9.99 -6.80 6.84
CA LYS A 285 -11.42 -7.02 6.58
C LYS A 285 -12.20 -6.84 7.88
N GLY A 286 -12.75 -5.63 8.08
CA GLY A 286 -13.62 -5.22 9.18
C GLY A 286 -14.09 -3.77 9.02
#